data_AF-A0A950TRD7-F1
#
_entry.id   AF-A0A950TRD7-F1
#
_cell.length_a   1.000
_cell.length_b   1.000
_cell.length_c   1.000
_cell.angle_alpha   90.00
_cell.angle_beta   90.00
_cell.angle_gamma   90.00
#
_symmetry.space_group_name_H-M   'P 1'
#
loop_
_entity.id
_entity.type
_entity.pdbx_description
1 polymer ?
#
loop_
_entity_poly.entity_id
_entity_poly.type
_entity_poly.pdbx_seq_one_letter_code
_entity_poly.pdbx_strand_id
1 'polypeptide(L)' 'GAVVIPAAMLEEVAQAAAEQERMEDWIMGEVEKGHALPGLYPPNEETRARYERERERG' A
#
# COMPACT_ATOMS: atom_id res chain seq x y z
N GLY A 1 -0.99 -20.75 2.71
CA GLY A 1 -1.72 -21.28 1.53
C GLY A 1 -0.90 -21.04 0.28
N ALA A 2 -1.42 -21.38 -0.90
CA ALA A 2 -0.77 -21.09 -2.19
C ALA A 2 -1.75 -20.32 -3.10
N VAL A 3 -1.23 -19.37 -3.88
CA VAL A 3 -1.97 -18.60 -4.89
C VAL A 3 -1.27 -18.79 -6.23
N VAL A 4 -2.03 -19.05 -7.29
CA VAL A 4 -1.51 -19.23 -8.65
C VAL A 4 -1.76 -17.96 -9.45
N ILE A 5 -0.70 -17.37 -10.00
CA ILE A 5 -0.77 -16.20 -10.88
C ILE A 5 -0.67 -16.71 -12.34
N PRO A 6 -1.65 -16.41 -13.20
CA PRO A 6 -1.52 -16.68 -14.63
C PRO A 6 -0.28 -15.98 -15.20
N ALA A 7 0.51 -16.69 -16.02
CA ALA A 7 1.77 -16.15 -16.54
C ALA A 7 1.60 -14.83 -17.31
N ALA A 8 0.47 -14.67 -18.02
CA ALA A 8 0.14 -13.44 -18.74
C ALA A 8 -0.10 -12.22 -17.82
N MET A 9 -0.35 -12.44 -16.52
CA MET A 9 -0.58 -11.38 -15.53
C MET A 9 0.64 -11.16 -14.62
N LEU A 10 1.75 -11.87 -14.85
CA LEU A 10 2.89 -11.85 -13.94
C LEU A 10 3.42 -10.43 -13.72
N GLU A 11 3.61 -9.67 -14.80
CA GLU A 11 4.17 -8.32 -14.72
C GLU A 11 3.24 -7.36 -13.97
N GLU A 12 1.94 -7.37 -14.29
CA GLU A 12 0.94 -6.52 -13.66
C GLU A 12 0.84 -6.82 -12.15
N VAL A 13 0.76 -8.11 -11.80
CA VAL A 13 0.65 -8.53 -10.39
C VAL A 13 1.93 -8.21 -9.63
N ALA A 14 3.10 -8.43 -10.22
CA ALA A 14 4.38 -8.12 -9.57
C ALA A 14 4.52 -6.62 -9.29
N GLN A 15 4.17 -5.76 -10.25
CA GLN A 15 4.19 -4.31 -10.08
C GLN A 15 3.18 -3.84 -9.02
N ALA A 16 1.94 -4.35 -9.08
CA ALA A 16 0.90 -4.01 -8.10
C ALA A 16 1.26 -4.48 -6.69
N ALA A 17 1.81 -5.69 -6.54
CA ALA A 17 2.22 -6.24 -5.26
C ALA A 17 3.33 -5.41 -4.61
N ALA A 18 4.33 -5.00 -5.39
CA ALA A 18 5.42 -4.15 -4.88
C ALA A 18 4.91 -2.79 -4.39
N GLU A 19 3.93 -2.19 -5.06
CA GLU A 19 3.30 -0.94 -4.59
C GLU A 19 2.42 -1.16 -3.36
N GLN A 20 1.68 -2.27 -3.32
CA GLN A 20 0.89 -2.63 -2.15
C GLN A 20 1.78 -2.81 -0.92
N GLU A 21 2.91 -3.52 -1.03
CA GLU A 21 3.86 -3.73 0.07
C GLU A 21 4.42 -2.40 0.59
N ARG A 22 4.82 -1.48 -0.30
CA ARG A 22 5.25 -0.13 0.10
C ARG A 22 4.16 0.65 0.84
N MET A 23 2.92 0.53 0.40
CA MET A 23 1.78 1.20 1.04
C MET A 23 1.51 0.60 2.42
N GLU A 24 1.57 -0.72 2.55
CA GLU A 24 1.39 -1.42 3.82
C GLU A 24 2.46 -1.03 4.83
N ASP A 25 3.74 -1.00 4.42
CA ASP A 25 4.86 -0.54 5.26
C ASP A 25 4.65 0.90 5.75
N TRP A 26 4.20 1.78 4.85
CA TRP A 26 3.89 3.16 5.23
C TRP A 26 2.71 3.24 6.21
N ILE A 27 1.61 2.51 5.98
CA ILE A 27 0.46 2.46 6.89
C ILE A 27 0.90 1.98 8.29
N MET A 28 1.77 0.97 8.37
CA MET A 28 2.32 0.50 9.63
C MET A 28 3.10 1.59 10.35
N GLY A 29 3.96 2.34 9.64
CA GLY A 29 4.64 3.50 10.18
C GLY A 29 3.69 4.59 10.70
N GLU A 30 2.56 4.81 10.03
CA GLU A 30 1.54 5.77 10.50
C GLU A 30 0.81 5.30 11.76
N VAL A 31 0.53 4.00 11.87
CA VAL A 31 -0.03 3.39 13.07
C VAL A 31 0.95 3.52 14.25
N GLU A 32 2.24 3.29 14.02
CA GLU A 32 3.29 3.47 15.03
C GLU A 32 3.41 4.93 15.52
N LYS A 33 3.15 5.90 14.63
CA LYS A 33 3.05 7.34 14.98
C LYS A 33 1.79 7.69 15.76
N GLY A 34 0.87 6.74 15.96
CA GLY A 34 -0.35 6.89 16.75
C GLY A 34 -1.60 7.26 15.93
N HIS A 35 -1.55 7.18 14.60
CA HIS A 35 -2.75 7.36 13.77
C HIS A 35 -3.69 6.16 13.89
N ALA A 36 -5.01 6.42 13.89
CA ALA A 36 -6.02 5.39 14.05
C ALA A 36 -6.18 4.53 12.78
N LEU A 37 -6.36 3.22 12.95
CA LEU A 37 -6.54 2.29 11.84
C LEU A 37 -7.77 2.58 10.96
N PRO A 38 -8.94 2.98 11.51
CA PRO A 38 -10.07 3.38 10.67
C PRO A 38 -9.72 4.60 9.80
N GLY A 39 -9.85 4.45 8.48
CA GLY A 39 -9.48 5.48 7.50
C GLY A 39 -8.06 5.30 6.95
N LEU A 40 -7.14 4.73 7.73
CA LEU A 40 -5.86 4.23 7.21
C LEU A 40 -6.02 2.90 6.46
N TYR A 41 -6.88 2.01 6.97
CA TYR A 41 -7.13 0.70 6.39
C TYR A 41 -8.64 0.34 6.38
N PRO A 42 -9.25 0.10 5.20
CA PRO A 42 -8.69 0.48 3.90
C PRO A 42 -8.50 2.01 3.81
N PRO A 43 -7.50 2.48 3.04
CA PRO A 43 -7.14 3.88 2.99
C PRO A 43 -8.23 4.73 2.30
N ASN A 44 -8.67 5.78 2.99
CA ASN A 44 -9.59 6.79 2.46
C ASN A 44 -8.86 7.75 1.48
N GLU A 45 -9.61 8.66 0.86
CA GLU A 45 -9.05 9.61 -0.12
C GLU A 45 -7.95 10.51 0.47
N GLU A 46 -8.11 10.98 1.71
CA GLU A 46 -7.12 11.83 2.38
C GLU A 46 -5.81 11.07 2.65
N THR A 47 -5.92 9.84 3.17
CA THR A 47 -4.78 8.96 3.43
C THR A 47 -4.06 8.60 2.13
N ARG A 48 -4.78 8.29 1.04
CA ARG A 48 -4.17 8.03 -0.27
C ARG A 48 -3.38 9.23 -0.77
N ALA A 49 -3.99 10.42 -0.72
CA ALA A 49 -3.30 11.64 -1.14
C ALA A 49 -2.08 11.96 -0.27
N ARG A 50 -2.11 11.63 1.04
CA ARG A 50 -0.94 11.78 1.91
C ARG A 50 0.18 10.81 1.54
N TYR A 51 -0.16 9.53 1.37
CA TYR A 51 0.79 8.50 0.92
C TYR A 51 1.46 8.90 -0.40
N GLU A 52 0.68 9.32 -1.40
CA GLU A 52 1.19 9.76 -2.70
C GLU A 52 2.18 10.93 -2.56
N ARG A 53 1.84 11.95 -1.77
CA ARG A 53 2.72 13.09 -1.51
C ARG A 53 4.01 12.70 -0.80
N GLU A 54 3.99 11.74 0.10
CA GLU A 54 5.19 11.30 0.81
C GLU A 54 6.06 10.39 -0.06
N ARG A 55 5.43 9.52 -0.85
CA ARG A 55 6.10 8.67 -1.85
C ARG A 55 6.83 9.48 -2.92
N GLU A 56 6.26 10.61 -3.36
CA GLU A 56 6.89 11.52 -4.32
C GLU A 56 8.06 12.34 -3.74
N ARG A 57 8.20 12.38 -2.41
CA ARG A 57 9.26 13.13 -1.71
C ARG A 57 10.50 12.29 -1.38
N GLY A 58 10.41 10.97 -1.48
CA GLY A 58 11.53 10.02 -1.33
C GLY A 58 12.21 9.76 -2.66
#